data_AF-A0A849WZC6-F1
#
_entry.id   AF-A0A849WZC6-F1
#
_cell.length_a   1.000
_cell.length_b   1.000
_cell.length_c   1.000
_cell.angle_alpha   90.00
_cell.angle_beta   90.00
_cell.angle_gamma   90.00
#
_symmetry.space_group_name_H-M   'P 1'
#
loop_
_entity.id
_entity.type
_entity.pdbx_description
1 polymer ?
#
loop_
_entity_poly.entity_id
_entity_poly.type
_entity_poly.pdbx_seq_one_letter_code
_entity_poly.pdbx_strand_id
1 'polypeptide(L)' 'MHENSFQIGRAAEAAAADFLVSSGYRILARNLAWRGGEIDLVAWREGVLVFV' A
#
# COMPACT_ATOMS: atom_id res chain seq x y z
N MET A 1 -14.50 -4.68 21.26
CA MET A 1 -13.70 -5.61 20.44
C MET A 1 -13.34 -4.92 19.11
N HIS A 2 -12.39 -3.98 19.11
CA HIS A 2 -11.92 -3.28 17.89
C HIS A 2 -10.39 -3.36 17.71
N GLU A 3 -9.71 -4.25 18.44
CA GLU A 3 -8.24 -4.37 18.40
C GLU A 3 -7.72 -5.04 17.11
N ASN A 4 -8.57 -5.83 16.42
CA ASN A 4 -8.10 -6.73 15.37
C ASN A 4 -7.96 -6.04 14.00
N SER A 5 -8.79 -5.04 13.71
CA SER A 5 -8.87 -4.42 12.38
C SER A 5 -7.61 -3.65 11.99
N PHE A 6 -6.94 -3.02 12.95
CA PHE A 6 -5.73 -2.23 12.69
C PHE A 6 -4.51 -3.09 12.39
N GLN A 7 -4.33 -4.19 13.14
CA GLN A 7 -3.25 -5.14 12.90
C GLN A 7 -3.46 -5.90 11.58
N ILE A 8 -4.70 -6.27 11.27
CA ILE A 8 -5.08 -6.86 9.98
C ILE A 8 -4.79 -5.89 8.83
N GLY A 9 -5.13 -4.61 8.98
CA GLY A 9 -4.87 -3.58 7.97
C GLY A 9 -3.38 -3.43 7.65
N ARG A 10 -2.51 -3.32 8.67
CA ARG A 10 -1.05 -3.25 8.45
C ARG A 10 -0.47 -4.51 7.81
N ALA A 11 -0.95 -5.69 8.22
CA ALA A 11 -0.48 -6.94 7.65
C ALA A 11 -0.89 -7.06 6.18
N ALA A 12 -2.10 -6.63 5.82
CA ALA A 12 -2.57 -6.59 4.45
C ALA A 12 -1.77 -5.59 3.59
N GLU A 13 -1.50 -4.38 4.11
CA GLU A 13 -0.68 -3.39 3.41
C GLU A 13 0.74 -3.91 3.15
N ALA A 14 1.36 -4.55 4.16
CA ALA A 14 2.66 -5.18 4.00
C ALA A 14 2.65 -6.30 2.94
N ALA A 15 1.64 -7.18 2.98
CA ALA A 15 1.49 -8.24 1.99
C ALA A 15 1.28 -7.69 0.56
N ALA A 16 0.52 -6.60 0.41
CA ALA A 16 0.34 -5.94 -0.87
C ALA A 16 1.65 -5.33 -1.40
N ALA A 17 2.44 -4.70 -0.52
CA ALA A 17 3.75 -4.17 -0.87
C ALA A 17 4.72 -5.29 -1.29
N ASP A 18 4.77 -6.38 -0.53
CA ASP A 18 5.64 -7.54 -0.83
C ASP A 18 5.24 -8.20 -2.16
N PHE A 19 3.94 -8.33 -2.42
CA PHE A 19 3.44 -8.83 -3.70
C PHE A 19 3.86 -7.93 -4.88
N LEU A 20 3.72 -6.62 -4.73
CA LEU A 20 4.11 -5.67 -5.78
C LEU A 20 5.62 -5.69 -6.02
N VAL A 21 6.44 -5.69 -4.96
CA VAL A 21 7.91 -5.78 -5.06
C VAL A 21 8.35 -7.08 -5.71
N SER A 22 7.80 -8.22 -5.28
CA SER A 22 8.11 -9.52 -5.90
C SER A 22 7.64 -9.61 -7.36
N SER A 23 6.62 -8.83 -7.73
CA SER A 23 6.16 -8.64 -9.10
C SER A 23 6.97 -7.60 -9.89
N GLY A 24 8.07 -7.07 -9.35
CA GLY A 24 8.97 -6.13 -10.03
C GLY A 24 8.48 -4.67 -10.03
N TYR A 25 7.49 -4.33 -9.22
CA TYR A 25 7.14 -2.93 -8.98
C TYR A 25 8.07 -2.29 -7.96
N ARG A 26 8.35 -1.01 -8.15
CA ARG A 26 9.00 -0.16 -7.16
C ARG A 26 7.94 0.53 -6.31
N ILE A 27 8.02 0.41 -4.99
CA ILE A 27 7.19 1.20 -4.08
C ILE A 27 7.68 2.66 -4.11
N LEU A 28 6.77 3.59 -4.34
CA LEU A 28 7.03 5.03 -4.38
C LEU A 28 6.65 5.71 -3.07
N ALA A 29 5.55 5.30 -2.45
CA ALA A 29 5.06 5.87 -1.20
C ALA A 29 4.16 4.88 -0.45
N ARG A 30 4.08 5.06 0.88
CA ARG A 30 3.21 4.30 1.78
C ARG A 30 2.52 5.27 2.74
N ASN A 31 1.32 4.95 3.19
CA ASN A 31 0.56 5.70 4.20
C ASN A 31 0.46 7.20 3.85
N LEU A 32 0.03 7.52 2.62
CA LEU A 32 -0.16 8.90 2.17
C LEU A 32 -1.53 9.41 2.61
N ALA A 33 -1.56 10.45 3.44
CA ALA A 33 -2.80 11.09 3.88
C ALA A 33 -2.80 12.59 3.59
N TRP A 34 -3.95 13.13 3.21
CA TRP A 34 -4.17 14.57 3.02
C TRP A 34 -5.60 14.96 3.42
N ARG A 35 -5.95 16.25 3.33
CA ARG A 35 -7.26 16.75 3.80
C ARG A 35 -8.48 16.14 3.10
N GLY A 36 -8.30 15.49 1.95
CA GLY A 36 -9.40 14.96 1.13
C GLY A 36 -9.41 13.44 0.98
N GLY A 37 -8.51 12.72 1.66
CA GLY A 37 -8.42 11.27 1.55
C GLY A 37 -7.05 10.72 1.91
N GLU A 38 -6.91 9.43 1.69
CA GLU A 38 -5.69 8.68 1.93
C GLU A 38 -5.49 7.63 0.83
N ILE A 39 -4.22 7.24 0.65
CA ILE A 39 -3.80 6.14 -0.20
C ILE A 39 -2.79 5.34 0.61
N ASP A 40 -3.03 4.04 0.74
CA ASP A 40 -2.19 3.17 1.55
C ASP A 40 -0.85 2.90 0.87
N LEU A 41 -0.85 2.68 -0.45
CA LEU A 41 0.35 2.33 -1.20
C LEU A 41 0.35 2.89 -2.62
N VAL A 42 1.51 3.38 -3.05
CA VAL A 42 1.77 3.78 -4.44
C VAL A 42 2.95 3.01 -4.98
N ALA A 43 2.79 2.37 -6.14
CA ALA A 43 3.84 1.59 -6.77
C ALA A 43 3.94 1.88 -8.28
N TRP A 44 5.12 1.64 -8.85
CA TRP A 44 5.39 1.91 -10.26
C TRP A 44 6.20 0.81 -10.94
N ARG A 45 5.83 0.49 -12.18
CA ARG A 45 6.59 -0.40 -13.07
C ARG A 45 6.34 -0.03 -14.52
N GLU A 46 7.41 0.28 -15.26
CA GLU A 46 7.37 0.42 -16.73
C GLU A 46 6.23 1.31 -17.25
N GLY A 47 6.05 2.49 -16.64
CA GLY A 47 5.01 3.45 -17.05
C GLY A 47 3.63 3.19 -16.45
N VAL A 48 3.45 2.12 -15.67
CA VAL A 48 2.23 1.86 -14.91
C VAL A 48 2.40 2.39 -13.49
N LEU A 49 1.44 3.21 -13.05
CA LEU A 49 1.31 3.69 -11.67
C LEU A 49 0.10 3.02 -11.01
N VAL A 50 0.32 2.37 -9.88
CA VAL A 50 -0.69 1.61 -9.12
C VAL A 50 -0.95 2.30 -7.79
N PHE A 51 -2.24 2.44 -7.46
CA PHE A 51 -2.73 2.89 -6.16
C PHE A 51 -3.49 1.73 -5.52
N VAL A 52 -3.13 1.37 -4.29
CA VAL A 52 -3.80 0.36 -3.47
C VAL A 52 -4.47 1.05 -2.30
#